data_AF-I4C0R8-F1
#
_entry.id   AF-I4C0R8-F1
#
_cell.length_a   1.000
_cell.length_b   1.000
_cell.length_c   1.000
_cell.angle_alpha   90.00
_cell.angle_beta   90.00
_cell.angle_gamma   90.00
#
_symmetry.space_group_name_H-M   'P 1'
#
loop_
_entity.id
_entity.type
_entity.pdbx_description
1 polymer ?
#
loop_
_entity_poly.entity_id
_entity_poly.type
_entity_poly.pdbx_seq_one_letter_code
_entity_poly.pdbx_strand_id
1 'polypeptide(L)'
;MSRILDLLKAFAGICKTQPLDQSFWKVRGSEITIDLEDIPELQKKDGAVYLKGQTLSVPVLVVRRPDNSYLCVENRCTHMGRKLDPEPGGKTLRCCSVSHSIFDDRGNKLTGPAKGPVKVYPSREIDGKLVIDLT
;
A
#
# COMPACT_ATOMS: atom_id res chain seq x y z
N MET A 1 8.22 -21.53 -8.40
CA MET A 1 8.96 -20.33 -7.94
C MET A 1 9.93 -20.75 -6.85
N SER A 2 11.21 -20.36 -6.94
CA SER A 2 12.29 -20.88 -6.08
C SER A 2 12.27 -20.22 -4.70
N ARG A 3 12.00 -21.02 -3.65
CA ARG A 3 11.98 -20.60 -2.24
C ARG A 3 13.25 -19.87 -1.78
N ILE A 4 14.38 -20.15 -2.41
CA ILE A 4 15.68 -19.50 -2.13
C ILE A 4 15.68 -18.03 -2.57
N LEU A 5 15.06 -17.72 -3.71
CA LEU A 5 15.01 -16.35 -4.24
C LEU A 5 14.06 -15.46 -3.43
N ASP A 6 12.96 -16.05 -2.93
CA ASP A 6 11.99 -15.35 -2.08
C ASP A 6 12.56 -15.05 -0.69
N LEU A 7 13.36 -15.97 -0.13
CA LEU A 7 14.06 -15.76 1.15
C LEU A 7 15.10 -14.64 1.07
N LEU A 8 15.89 -14.57 -0.01
CA LEU A 8 16.89 -13.52 -0.22
C LEU A 8 16.26 -12.13 -0.40
N LYS A 9 15.15 -12.04 -1.14
CA LYS A 9 14.40 -10.78 -1.32
C LYS A 9 13.76 -10.30 -0.02
N ALA A 10 13.25 -11.22 0.79
CA ALA A 10 12.70 -10.90 2.11
C ALA A 10 13.77 -10.42 3.11
N PHE A 11 14.98 -10.97 3.02
CA PHE A 11 16.14 -10.51 3.81
C PHE A 11 16.60 -9.10 3.39
N ALA A 12 16.63 -8.82 2.09
CA ALA A 12 16.92 -7.49 1.55
C ALA A 12 15.76 -6.48 1.74
N GLY A 13 14.57 -6.94 2.15
CA GLY A 13 13.39 -6.10 2.33
C GLY A 13 12.90 -5.42 1.06
N ILE A 14 13.15 -6.04 -0.09
CA ILE A 14 12.80 -5.48 -1.41
C ILE A 14 11.29 -5.64 -1.61
N CYS A 15 10.59 -4.51 -1.65
CA CYS A 15 9.21 -4.46 -2.09
C CYS A 15 9.13 -4.33 -3.60
N LYS A 16 8.09 -4.91 -4.20
CA LYS A 16 7.77 -4.83 -5.63
C LYS A 16 7.04 -3.54 -5.97
N THR A 17 6.18 -3.06 -5.07
CA THR A 17 5.38 -1.84 -5.30
C THR A 17 6.31 -0.65 -5.46
N GLN A 18 6.09 0.14 -6.51
CA GLN A 18 6.91 1.31 -6.84
C GLN A 18 6.34 2.59 -6.21
N PRO A 19 7.18 3.60 -5.93
CA PRO A 19 6.70 4.90 -5.51
C PRO A 19 5.98 5.59 -6.68
N LEU A 20 4.86 6.25 -6.41
CA LEU A 20 4.23 7.15 -7.37
C LEU A 20 4.94 8.50 -7.34
N ASP A 21 5.22 9.05 -8.53
CA ASP A 21 5.81 10.38 -8.66
C ASP A 21 4.90 11.46 -8.06
N GLN A 22 5.51 12.46 -7.41
CA GLN A 22 4.78 13.55 -6.73
C GLN A 22 3.91 14.37 -7.69
N SER A 23 4.20 14.40 -8.97
CA SER A 23 3.39 15.12 -9.97
C SER A 23 1.97 14.57 -10.12
N PHE A 24 1.74 13.29 -9.79
CA PHE A 24 0.43 12.63 -9.90
C PHE A 24 -0.46 12.76 -8.66
N TRP A 25 0.04 13.38 -7.58
CA TRP A 25 -0.73 13.51 -6.36
C TRP A 25 -0.39 14.74 -5.53
N LYS A 26 -1.39 15.26 -4.83
CA LYS A 26 -1.28 16.49 -4.04
C LYS A 26 -1.83 16.26 -2.63
N VAL A 27 -1.24 16.94 -1.66
CA VAL A 27 -1.76 16.99 -0.29
C VAL A 27 -2.39 18.36 -0.06
N ARG A 28 -3.62 18.39 0.47
CA ARG A 28 -4.31 19.61 0.89
C ARG A 28 -4.96 19.36 2.25
N GLY A 29 -4.43 19.97 3.30
CA GLY A 29 -4.87 19.68 4.66
C GLY A 29 -4.66 18.21 5.01
N SER A 30 -5.74 17.50 5.35
CA SER A 30 -5.74 16.07 5.63
C SER A 30 -6.10 15.19 4.43
N GLU A 31 -6.32 15.76 3.25
CA GLU A 31 -6.68 14.99 2.05
C GLU A 31 -5.49 14.83 1.11
N ILE A 32 -5.34 13.62 0.56
CA ILE A 32 -4.53 13.35 -0.62
C ILE A 32 -5.46 13.23 -1.82
N THR A 33 -5.12 13.88 -2.92
CA THR A 33 -5.80 13.68 -4.22
C THR A 33 -4.82 13.07 -5.22
N ILE A 34 -5.25 12.02 -5.93
CA ILE A 34 -4.50 11.33 -6.98
C ILE A 34 -5.32 11.38 -8.27
N ASP A 35 -4.72 11.80 -9.37
CA ASP A 35 -5.35 11.76 -10.70
C ASP A 35 -5.18 10.35 -11.31
N LEU A 36 -6.26 9.57 -11.47
CA LEU A 36 -6.17 8.14 -11.80
C LEU A 36 -5.95 7.85 -13.29
N GLU A 37 -6.31 8.78 -14.16
CA GLU A 37 -6.28 8.60 -15.63
C GLU A 37 -4.88 8.34 -16.17
N ASP A 38 -3.86 8.93 -15.54
CA ASP A 38 -2.46 8.84 -15.99
C ASP A 38 -1.62 7.82 -15.20
N ILE A 39 -2.26 6.93 -14.43
CA ILE A 39 -1.57 5.96 -13.57
C ILE A 39 -1.96 4.52 -13.96
N PRO A 40 -1.29 3.92 -14.98
CA PRO A 40 -1.60 2.58 -15.45
C PRO A 40 -1.52 1.50 -14.36
N GLU A 41 -0.68 1.69 -13.34
CA GLU A 41 -0.57 0.81 -12.19
C GLU A 41 -1.88 0.75 -11.40
N LEU A 42 -2.61 1.86 -11.25
CA LEU A 42 -3.88 1.90 -10.50
C LEU A 42 -5.10 1.57 -11.36
N GLN A 43 -4.91 1.37 -12.66
CA GLN A 43 -5.94 0.88 -13.60
C GLN A 43 -5.95 -0.64 -13.74
N LYS A 44 -4.84 -1.30 -13.39
CA LYS A 44 -4.72 -2.76 -13.41
C LYS A 44 -5.32 -3.36 -12.15
N LYS A 45 -6.04 -4.48 -12.29
CA LYS A 45 -6.46 -5.30 -11.15
C LYS A 45 -5.22 -5.70 -10.33
N ASP A 46 -5.34 -5.61 -9.02
CA ASP A 46 -4.28 -5.87 -8.04
C ASP A 46 -3.06 -4.95 -8.17
N GLY A 47 -3.17 -3.89 -8.97
CA GLY A 47 -2.13 -2.91 -9.15
C GLY A 47 -1.99 -2.02 -7.93
N ALA A 48 -0.77 -1.60 -7.65
CA ALA A 48 -0.47 -0.80 -6.46
C ALA A 48 0.68 0.16 -6.69
N VAL A 49 0.62 1.26 -5.96
CA VAL A 49 1.69 2.25 -5.84
C VAL A 49 1.78 2.69 -4.39
N TYR A 50 2.89 3.31 -4.00
CA TYR A 50 2.96 3.99 -2.71
C TYR A 50 3.38 5.44 -2.83
N LEU A 51 2.77 6.29 -2.02
CA LEU A 51 3.04 7.72 -1.95
C LEU A 51 4.10 7.96 -0.88
N LYS A 52 5.12 8.75 -1.19
CA LYS A 52 6.13 9.22 -0.24
C LYS A 52 6.58 10.63 -0.63
N GLY A 53 6.84 11.49 0.35
CA GLY A 53 7.28 12.85 0.09
C GLY A 53 7.35 13.65 1.40
N GLN A 54 7.95 14.85 1.34
CA GLN A 54 8.14 15.71 2.53
C GLN A 54 6.80 16.14 3.18
N THR A 55 5.71 16.10 2.41
CA THR A 55 4.35 16.45 2.85
C THR A 55 3.64 15.32 3.62
N LEU A 56 4.20 14.10 3.63
CA LEU A 56 3.64 12.95 4.34
C LEU A 56 4.54 12.52 5.49
N SER A 57 3.99 12.42 6.70
CA SER A 57 4.70 11.90 7.87
C SER A 57 5.03 10.40 7.73
N VAL A 58 4.17 9.65 7.04
CA VAL A 58 4.36 8.23 6.74
C VAL A 58 3.93 7.94 5.30
N PRO A 59 4.64 7.07 4.55
CA PRO A 59 4.21 6.68 3.22
C PRO A 59 2.82 6.02 3.23
N VAL A 60 2.04 6.21 2.17
CA VAL A 60 0.71 5.63 2.01
C VAL A 60 0.75 4.61 0.87
N LEU A 61 0.29 3.38 1.10
CA LEU A 61 0.15 2.36 0.07
C LEU A 61 -1.27 2.44 -0.50
N VAL A 62 -1.40 2.45 -1.82
CA VAL A 62 -2.66 2.44 -2.54
C VAL A 62 -2.73 1.19 -3.40
N VAL A 63 -3.77 0.38 -3.21
CA VAL A 63 -3.99 -0.88 -3.93
C VAL A 63 -5.35 -0.84 -4.61
N ARG A 64 -5.39 -1.11 -5.92
CA ARG A 64 -6.63 -1.34 -6.67
C ARG A 64 -7.11 -2.77 -6.40
N ARG A 65 -8.26 -2.91 -5.74
CA ARG A 65 -8.85 -4.20 -5.41
C ARG A 65 -9.56 -4.84 -6.62
N PRO A 66 -9.81 -6.16 -6.60
CA PRO A 66 -10.54 -6.86 -7.66
C PRO A 66 -11.96 -6.34 -7.94
N ASP A 67 -12.61 -5.74 -6.94
CA ASP A 67 -13.94 -5.15 -7.01
C ASP A 67 -13.95 -3.69 -7.50
N ASN A 68 -12.81 -3.21 -8.02
CA ASN A 68 -12.57 -1.83 -8.44
C ASN A 68 -12.54 -0.79 -7.31
N SER A 69 -12.63 -1.19 -6.05
CA SER A 69 -12.38 -0.29 -4.92
C SER A 69 -10.88 -0.07 -4.67
N TYR A 70 -10.55 0.88 -3.80
CA TYR A 70 -9.18 1.14 -3.38
C TYR A 70 -8.99 0.81 -1.89
N LEU A 71 -7.88 0.15 -1.59
CA LEU A 71 -7.35 0.05 -0.24
C LEU A 71 -6.21 1.04 -0.08
N CYS A 72 -6.37 1.96 0.86
CA CYS A 72 -5.36 2.95 1.21
C CYS A 72 -4.91 2.69 2.65
N VAL A 73 -3.62 2.41 2.86
CA VAL A 73 -3.09 2.13 4.20
C VAL A 73 -1.80 2.88 4.47
N GLU A 74 -1.49 3.08 5.74
CA GLU A 74 -0.15 3.48 6.14
C GLU A 74 0.83 2.38 5.73
N ASN A 75 1.79 2.69 4.86
CA ASN A 75 2.75 1.72 4.32
C ASN A 75 3.89 1.44 5.31
N ARG A 76 3.50 1.07 6.53
CA ARG A 76 4.37 0.86 7.68
C ARG A 76 3.82 -0.29 8.51
N CYS A 77 4.49 -1.44 8.45
CA CYS A 77 4.18 -2.59 9.28
C CYS A 77 4.30 -2.23 10.77
N THR A 78 3.31 -2.60 11.57
CA THR A 78 3.26 -2.33 13.02
C THR A 78 4.24 -3.15 13.85
N HIS A 79 5.06 -4.01 13.22
CA HIS A 79 6.18 -4.69 13.88
C HIS A 79 7.40 -3.76 14.06
N MET A 80 8.08 -3.44 12.96
CA MET A 80 9.32 -2.64 12.93
C MET A 80 9.33 -1.62 11.77
N GLY A 81 8.15 -1.27 11.26
CA GLY A 81 7.99 -0.20 10.29
C GLY A 81 8.43 -0.50 8.85
N ARG A 82 8.67 -1.76 8.51
CA ARG A 82 8.94 -2.17 7.12
C ARG A 82 7.71 -1.94 6.24
N LYS A 83 7.95 -1.70 4.96
CA LYS A 83 6.89 -1.52 3.96
C LYS A 83 6.08 -2.80 3.76
N LEU A 84 4.88 -2.61 3.26
CA LEU A 84 3.91 -3.62 2.87
C LEU A 84 3.78 -3.64 1.34
N ASP A 85 3.52 -4.83 0.79
CA ASP A 85 3.13 -5.04 -0.59
C ASP A 85 1.81 -5.81 -0.64
N PRO A 86 0.96 -5.60 -1.64
CA PRO A 86 -0.14 -6.51 -1.91
C PRO A 86 0.39 -7.89 -2.33
N GLU A 87 -0.29 -8.94 -1.87
CA GLU A 87 -0.09 -10.29 -2.41
C GLU A 87 -0.88 -10.48 -3.71
N PRO A 88 -0.51 -11.47 -4.56
CA PRO A 88 -1.27 -11.79 -5.76
C PRO A 88 -2.77 -11.98 -5.46
N GLY A 89 -3.64 -11.35 -6.24
CA GLY A 89 -5.08 -11.34 -6.01
C GLY A 89 -5.59 -10.18 -5.16
N GLY A 90 -4.70 -9.33 -4.62
CA GLY A 90 -5.06 -8.04 -4.00
C GLY A 90 -5.86 -8.14 -2.69
N LYS A 91 -5.97 -9.33 -2.11
CA LYS A 91 -6.79 -9.61 -0.91
C LYS A 91 -6.06 -9.42 0.41
N THR A 92 -4.74 -9.47 0.40
CA THR A 92 -3.91 -9.38 1.59
C THR A 92 -2.70 -8.50 1.34
N LEU A 93 -2.18 -7.92 2.41
CA LEU A 93 -0.93 -7.17 2.42
C LEU A 93 0.13 -7.98 3.17
N ARG A 94 1.33 -8.05 2.60
CA ARG A 94 2.48 -8.74 3.19
C ARG A 94 3.57 -7.73 3.51
N CYS A 95 4.08 -7.81 4.73
CA CYS A 95 5.29 -7.08 5.13
C CYS A 95 6.52 -7.61 4.38
N CYS A 96 7.30 -6.72 3.76
CA CYS A 96 8.55 -7.01 3.05
C CYS A 96 9.70 -7.28 4.06
N SER A 97 9.57 -8.30 4.88
CA SER A 97 10.57 -8.73 5.88
C SER A 97 10.60 -10.25 5.98
N VAL A 98 11.71 -10.85 6.40
CA VAL A 98 11.90 -12.31 6.52
C VAL A 98 10.74 -13.05 7.22
N SER A 99 10.19 -12.50 8.31
CA SER A 99 9.13 -13.14 9.10
C SER A 99 7.69 -12.79 8.68
N HIS A 100 7.53 -12.02 7.60
CA HIS A 100 6.27 -11.67 6.93
C HIS A 100 5.02 -11.58 7.83
N SER A 101 4.72 -10.39 8.37
CA SER A 101 3.36 -10.12 8.86
C SER A 101 2.38 -10.02 7.69
N ILE A 102 1.20 -10.63 7.83
CA ILE A 102 0.13 -10.61 6.83
C ILE A 102 -1.06 -9.86 7.39
N PHE A 103 -1.66 -9.01 6.58
CA PHE A 103 -2.86 -8.24 6.89
C PHE A 103 -3.96 -8.53 5.87
N ASP A 104 -5.21 -8.51 6.30
CA ASP A 104 -6.36 -8.64 5.40
C ASP A 104 -6.62 -7.34 4.60
N ASP A 105 -7.66 -7.37 3.78
CA ASP A 105 -8.11 -6.25 2.95
C ASP A 105 -8.69 -5.08 3.78
N ARG A 106 -8.83 -5.23 5.09
CA ARG A 106 -9.26 -4.20 6.05
C ARG A 106 -8.12 -3.77 6.97
N GLY A 107 -6.90 -4.21 6.69
CA GLY A 107 -5.71 -3.89 7.48
C GLY A 107 -5.60 -4.65 8.80
N ASN A 108 -6.49 -5.61 9.10
CA ASN A 108 -6.38 -6.43 10.30
C ASN A 108 -5.21 -7.40 10.16
N LYS A 109 -4.44 -7.55 11.25
CA LYS A 109 -3.39 -8.55 11.30
C LYS A 109 -4.00 -9.96 11.26
N LEU A 110 -3.59 -10.76 10.28
CA LEU A 110 -3.90 -12.18 10.21
C LEU A 110 -2.81 -13.02 10.89
N THR A 111 -1.55 -12.80 10.53
CA THR A 111 -0.42 -13.60 11.02
C THR A 111 0.87 -12.78 11.17
N GLY A 112 1.85 -13.36 11.86
CA GLY A 112 3.21 -12.84 11.98
C GLY A 112 3.41 -11.85 13.14
N PRO A 113 4.59 -11.21 13.20
CA PRO A 113 5.05 -10.46 14.39
C PRO A 113 4.47 -9.05 14.55
N ALA A 114 3.63 -8.58 13.62
CA ALA A 114 2.93 -7.31 13.76
C ALA A 114 2.20 -7.21 15.11
N LYS A 115 2.26 -6.04 15.74
CA LYS A 115 1.68 -5.81 17.07
C LYS A 115 0.17 -5.58 17.02
N GLY A 116 -0.37 -5.29 15.84
CA GLY A 116 -1.80 -5.00 15.63
C GLY A 116 -2.12 -4.71 14.17
N PRO A 117 -3.34 -4.23 13.86
CA PRO A 117 -3.74 -3.83 12.52
C PRO A 117 -2.88 -2.67 12.00
N VAL A 118 -2.81 -2.52 10.67
CA VAL A 118 -2.26 -1.32 10.02
C VAL A 118 -3.35 -0.24 9.90
N LYS A 119 -2.96 1.05 9.98
CA LYS A 119 -3.91 2.15 9.78
C LYS A 119 -4.43 2.12 8.34
N VAL A 120 -5.75 2.05 8.20
CA VAL A 120 -6.46 2.20 6.92
C VAL A 120 -6.97 3.63 6.84
N TYR A 121 -6.81 4.24 5.67
CA TYR A 121 -7.33 5.56 5.36
C TYR A 121 -8.62 5.44 4.55
N PRO A 122 -9.72 6.11 4.94
CA PRO A 122 -10.89 6.22 4.10
C PRO A 122 -10.54 6.83 2.75
N SER A 123 -11.17 6.33 1.69
CA SER A 123 -10.99 6.90 0.36
C SER A 123 -12.26 6.82 -0.47
N ARG A 124 -12.34 7.70 -1.46
CA ARG A 124 -13.47 7.82 -2.39
C ARG A 124 -12.98 8.26 -3.76
N GLU A 125 -13.61 7.72 -4.80
CA GLU A 125 -13.37 8.12 -6.18
C GLU A 125 -14.38 9.21 -6.58
N ILE A 126 -13.90 10.33 -7.13
CA ILE A 126 -14.73 11.47 -7.55
C ILE A 126 -14.09 12.07 -8.79
N ASP A 127 -14.85 12.19 -9.88
CA ASP A 127 -14.42 12.83 -11.13
C ASP A 127 -13.05 12.32 -11.64
N GLY A 128 -12.85 11.00 -11.62
CA GLY A 128 -11.59 10.37 -12.07
C GLY A 128 -10.42 10.52 -11.10
N LYS A 129 -10.67 10.99 -9.87
CA LYS A 129 -9.64 11.19 -8.84
C LYS A 129 -9.90 10.32 -7.62
N LEU A 130 -8.84 9.79 -7.03
CA LEU A 130 -8.90 9.16 -5.73
C LEU A 130 -8.59 10.19 -4.65
N VAL A 131 -9.55 10.40 -3.75
CA VAL A 131 -9.38 11.24 -2.55
C VAL A 131 -9.20 10.33 -1.34
N ILE A 132 -8.11 10.54 -0.58
CA ILE A 132 -7.76 9.76 0.61
C ILE A 132 -7.77 10.70 1.81
N ASP A 133 -8.48 10.35 2.87
CA ASP A 133 -8.52 11.10 4.13
C ASP A 133 -7.49 10.54 5.13
N LEU A 134 -6.58 11.40 5.59
CA LEU A 134 -5.49 11.05 6.50
C LEU A 134 -5.86 11.12 7.99
N THR A 135 -7.07 11.60 8.32
CA THR A 135 -7.52 11.69 9.70
C THR A 135 -7.63 10.32 10.39
#